data_AF-A0A831SRE9-F1
#
_entry.id   AF-A0A831SRE9-F1
#
_cell.length_a   1.000
_cell.length_b   1.000
_cell.length_c   1.000
_cell.angle_alpha   90.00
_cell.angle_beta   90.00
_cell.angle_gamma   90.00
#
_symmetry.space_group_name_H-M   'P 1'
#
loop_
_entity.id
_entity.type
_entity.pdbx_description
1 polymer ?
#
loop_
_entity_poly.entity_id
_entity_poly.type
_entity_poly.pdbx_seq_one_letter_code
_entity_poly.pdbx_strand_id
1 'polypeptide(L)'
;KAWFVSDAVTYQYTENDLLVLISGSGETTSPVAIAQKAKKIGGKIAVLTGNPESTIGKLSDIIIKVEGKRKDLATSQKTLAPYTSLLDISTLAILDSIGGVLMEILGVTEEDIDKRHATIE
;
A
#
# COMPACT_ATOMS: atom_id res chain seq x y z
N LYS A 1 -13.09 3.07 8.91
CA LYS A 1 -12.78 1.64 9.15
C LYS A 1 -11.87 1.17 8.03
N ALA A 2 -11.01 0.19 8.27
CA ALA A 2 -10.08 -0.35 7.27
C ALA A 2 -10.16 -1.87 7.28
N TRP A 3 -9.95 -2.49 6.12
CA TRP A 3 -10.00 -3.94 5.93
C TRP A 3 -8.92 -4.36 4.94
N PHE A 4 -8.43 -5.59 5.08
CA PHE A 4 -7.55 -6.20 4.09
C PHE A 4 -8.38 -6.85 2.99
N VAL A 5 -7.96 -6.66 1.74
CA VAL A 5 -8.59 -7.33 0.61
C VAL A 5 -8.31 -8.83 0.68
N SER A 6 -9.33 -9.64 0.43
CA SER A 6 -9.28 -11.11 0.51
C SER A 6 -9.13 -11.68 1.93
N ASP A 7 -9.39 -10.87 2.95
CA ASP A 7 -9.57 -11.33 4.32
C ASP A 7 -10.99 -11.89 4.53
N ALA A 8 -11.18 -12.72 5.55
CA ALA A 8 -12.46 -13.33 5.91
C ALA A 8 -13.57 -12.30 6.15
N VAL A 9 -13.22 -11.07 6.55
CA VAL A 9 -14.18 -9.98 6.83
C VAL A 9 -14.12 -8.83 5.82
N THR A 10 -13.75 -9.10 4.55
CA THR A 10 -13.72 -8.08 3.50
C THR A 10 -15.12 -7.56 3.18
N TYR A 11 -15.32 -6.23 3.25
CA TYR A 11 -16.59 -5.57 2.91
C TYR A 11 -16.68 -5.21 1.41
N GLN A 12 -17.90 -4.89 0.96
CA GLN A 12 -18.14 -4.38 -0.38
C GLN A 12 -17.39 -3.06 -0.61
N TYR A 13 -16.63 -2.99 -1.71
CA TYR A 13 -15.98 -1.78 -2.18
C TYR A 13 -16.95 -0.95 -3.04
N THR A 14 -16.96 0.36 -2.82
CA THR A 14 -17.85 1.34 -3.46
C THR A 14 -17.06 2.55 -3.98
N GLU A 15 -17.74 3.45 -4.70
CA GLU A 15 -17.18 4.72 -5.16
C GLU A 15 -16.71 5.66 -4.03
N ASN A 16 -17.18 5.43 -2.80
CA ASN A 16 -16.81 6.22 -1.63
C ASN A 16 -15.57 5.69 -0.89
N ASP A 17 -15.03 4.56 -1.33
CA ASP A 17 -13.90 3.90 -0.68
C ASP A 17 -12.55 4.24 -1.33
N LEU A 18 -11.49 4.12 -0.53
CA LEU A 18 -10.11 4.19 -0.98
C LEU A 18 -9.48 2.79 -0.93
N LEU A 19 -9.03 2.31 -2.08
CA LEU A 19 -8.19 1.12 -2.19
C LEU A 19 -6.72 1.54 -2.09
N VAL A 20 -5.98 1.00 -1.12
CA VAL A 20 -4.53 1.20 -1.00
C VAL A 20 -3.81 -0.06 -1.46
N LEU A 21 -2.96 0.07 -2.48
CA LEU A 21 -2.16 -1.01 -3.03
C LEU A 21 -0.67 -0.77 -2.80
N ILE A 22 0.06 -1.86 -2.53
CA ILE A 22 1.52 -1.85 -2.47
C ILE A 22 2.02 -2.82 -3.53
N SER A 23 2.76 -2.31 -4.52
CA SER A 23 3.34 -3.15 -5.57
C SER A 23 4.57 -2.49 -6.16
N GLY A 24 5.75 -3.06 -5.92
CA GLY A 24 7.02 -2.51 -6.38
C GLY A 24 7.11 -2.32 -7.90
N SER A 25 6.83 -3.37 -8.67
CA SER A 25 6.81 -3.29 -10.14
C SER A 25 5.52 -2.69 -10.68
N GLY A 26 4.42 -2.75 -9.90
CA GLY A 26 3.07 -2.37 -10.33
C GLY A 26 2.44 -3.32 -11.34
N GLU A 27 3.00 -4.53 -11.50
CA GLU A 27 2.58 -5.53 -12.49
C GLU A 27 2.20 -6.89 -11.87
N THR A 28 2.17 -7.00 -10.54
CA THR A 28 1.77 -8.26 -9.89
C THR A 28 0.32 -8.61 -10.22
N THR A 29 0.08 -9.81 -10.77
CA THR A 29 -1.20 -10.22 -11.35
C THR A 29 -2.42 -9.96 -10.47
N SER A 30 -2.36 -10.37 -9.19
CA SER A 30 -3.50 -10.21 -8.27
C SER A 30 -3.81 -8.72 -7.97
N PRO A 31 -2.84 -7.90 -7.50
CA PRO A 31 -3.04 -6.46 -7.36
C PRO A 31 -3.50 -5.74 -8.64
N VAL A 32 -3.01 -6.13 -9.82
CA VAL A 32 -3.48 -5.58 -11.10
C VAL A 32 -4.97 -5.87 -11.32
N ALA A 33 -5.41 -7.12 -11.11
CA ALA A 33 -6.80 -7.50 -11.26
C ALA A 33 -7.71 -6.75 -10.27
N ILE A 34 -7.26 -6.58 -9.02
CA ILE A 34 -7.97 -5.82 -7.99
C ILE A 34 -8.09 -4.34 -8.40
N ALA A 35 -6.99 -3.71 -8.84
CA ALA A 35 -6.98 -2.32 -9.30
C ALA A 35 -7.95 -2.09 -10.47
N GLN A 36 -7.94 -2.98 -11.46
CA GLN A 36 -8.85 -2.91 -12.60
C GLN A 36 -10.32 -3.02 -12.16
N LYS A 37 -10.63 -3.90 -11.20
CA LYS A 37 -11.99 -4.04 -10.67
C LYS A 37 -12.41 -2.81 -9.88
N ALA A 38 -11.55 -2.27 -9.03
CA ALA A 38 -11.80 -1.04 -8.28
C ALA A 38 -12.07 0.15 -9.21
N LYS A 39 -11.27 0.32 -10.27
CA LYS A 39 -11.47 1.38 -11.27
C LYS A 39 -12.82 1.26 -11.99
N LYS A 40 -13.25 0.03 -12.29
CA LYS A 40 -14.59 -0.23 -12.88
C LYS A 40 -15.74 0.09 -11.93
N ILE A 41 -15.54 -0.09 -10.62
CA ILE A 41 -16.54 0.27 -9.61
C ILE A 41 -16.62 1.79 -9.43
N GLY A 42 -15.48 2.49 -9.57
CA GLY A 42 -15.41 3.95 -9.54
C GLY A 42 -14.90 4.52 -8.21
N GLY A 43 -14.40 3.68 -7.30
CA GLY A 43 -13.72 4.13 -6.09
C GLY A 43 -12.31 4.64 -6.37
N LYS A 44 -11.70 5.27 -5.36
CA LYS A 44 -10.34 5.82 -5.48
C LYS A 44 -9.28 4.77 -5.25
N ILE A 45 -8.17 4.89 -5.97
CA ILE A 45 -7.01 4.00 -5.85
C ILE A 45 -5.77 4.83 -5.47
N ALA A 46 -5.12 4.46 -4.37
CA ALA A 46 -3.78 4.91 -4.03
C ALA A 46 -2.79 3.75 -4.16
N VAL A 47 -1.62 4.01 -4.75
CA VAL A 47 -0.57 3.00 -4.87
C VAL A 47 0.76 3.49 -4.32
N LEU A 48 1.43 2.63 -3.54
CA LEU A 48 2.84 2.72 -3.21
C LEU A 48 3.61 1.83 -4.19
N THR A 49 4.44 2.44 -5.05
CA THR A 49 5.13 1.72 -6.12
C THR A 49 6.47 2.33 -6.44
N GLY A 50 7.42 1.50 -6.89
CA GLY A 50 8.66 2.00 -7.49
C GLY A 50 8.51 2.32 -8.97
N ASN A 51 7.38 1.96 -9.61
CA ASN A 51 7.15 2.16 -11.04
C ASN A 51 5.81 2.90 -11.31
N PRO A 52 5.81 4.25 -11.31
CA PRO A 52 4.61 5.04 -11.60
C PRO A 52 3.99 4.77 -12.97
N GLU A 53 4.77 4.33 -13.95
CA GLU A 53 4.32 4.06 -15.33
C GLU A 53 3.74 2.65 -15.52
N SER A 54 3.68 1.86 -14.45
CA SER A 54 3.10 0.53 -14.43
C SER A 54 1.59 0.52 -14.68
N THR A 55 1.04 -0.67 -14.91
CA THR A 55 -0.41 -0.89 -15.03
C THR A 55 -1.16 -0.35 -13.81
N ILE A 56 -0.74 -0.67 -12.59
CA ILE A 56 -1.40 -0.14 -11.38
C ILE A 56 -1.18 1.36 -11.25
N GLY A 57 0.03 1.86 -11.54
CA GLY A 57 0.34 3.29 -11.51
C GLY A 57 -0.62 4.11 -12.39
N LYS A 58 -0.84 3.67 -13.63
CA LYS A 58 -1.77 4.33 -14.57
C LYS A 58 -3.24 4.26 -14.17
N LEU A 59 -3.64 3.26 -13.39
CA LEU A 59 -5.01 3.13 -12.89
C LEU A 59 -5.26 3.99 -11.63
N SER A 60 -4.20 4.35 -10.91
CA SER A 60 -4.26 4.98 -9.60
C SER A 60 -4.52 6.48 -9.68
N ASP A 61 -5.29 6.98 -8.73
CA ASP A 61 -5.58 8.41 -8.58
C ASP A 61 -4.53 9.12 -7.71
N ILE A 62 -3.88 8.35 -6.81
CA ILE A 62 -2.79 8.82 -5.95
C ILE A 62 -1.60 7.86 -6.12
N ILE A 63 -0.42 8.42 -6.42
CA ILE A 63 0.81 7.63 -6.57
C ILE A 63 1.83 8.13 -5.56
N ILE A 64 2.25 7.24 -4.67
CA ILE A 64 3.39 7.44 -3.79
C ILE A 64 4.56 6.67 -4.40
N LYS A 65 5.48 7.41 -5.03
CA LYS A 65 6.69 6.81 -5.58
C LYS A 65 7.61 6.40 -4.43
N VAL A 66 7.93 5.11 -4.35
CA VAL A 66 8.87 4.56 -3.37
C VAL A 66 10.18 4.26 -4.08
N GLU A 67 11.25 4.90 -3.64
CA GLU A 67 12.60 4.56 -4.10
C GLU A 67 13.04 3.24 -3.45
N GLY A 68 13.60 2.35 -4.25
CA GLY A 68 14.02 1.04 -3.78
C GLY A 68 14.22 0.06 -4.93
N LYS A 69 14.97 -1.02 -4.68
CA LYS A 69 15.20 -2.04 -5.71
C LYS A 69 13.90 -2.82 -5.96
N ARG A 70 13.32 -2.59 -7.13
CA ARG A 70 12.08 -3.26 -7.57
C ARG A 70 12.38 -4.66 -8.09
N LYS A 71 11.35 -5.52 -8.11
CA LYS A 71 11.46 -6.91 -8.58
C LYS A 71 12.03 -7.04 -10.00
N ASP A 72 11.60 -6.15 -10.90
CA ASP A 72 12.03 -6.09 -12.31
C ASP A 72 13.49 -5.65 -12.50
N LEU A 73 14.09 -5.02 -11.48
CA LEU A 73 15.50 -4.59 -11.46
C LEU A 73 16.36 -5.43 -10.50
N ALA A 74 15.77 -6.44 -9.85
CA ALA A 74 16.40 -7.16 -8.75
C ALA A 74 17.68 -7.91 -9.18
N THR A 75 17.76 -8.32 -10.45
CA THR A 75 18.92 -9.03 -11.03
C THR A 75 19.90 -8.11 -11.74
N SER A 76 19.49 -6.90 -12.16
CA SER A 76 20.35 -5.94 -12.86
C SER A 76 20.98 -4.90 -11.92
N GLN A 77 20.33 -4.58 -10.79
CA GLN A 77 20.82 -3.62 -9.82
C GLN A 77 21.48 -4.31 -8.62
N LYS A 78 22.79 -4.16 -8.49
CA LYS A 78 23.54 -4.68 -7.34
C LYS A 78 23.38 -3.75 -6.13
N THR A 79 22.94 -4.32 -5.02
CA THR A 79 22.85 -3.68 -3.71
C THR A 79 23.24 -4.72 -2.65
N LEU A 80 23.67 -4.29 -1.46
CA LEU A 80 23.90 -5.22 -0.33
C LEU A 80 22.59 -5.85 0.17
N ALA A 81 21.48 -5.12 0.03
CA ALA A 81 20.17 -5.63 0.41
C ALA A 81 19.68 -6.74 -0.55
N PRO A 82 19.12 -7.83 -0.01
CA PRO A 82 18.62 -8.94 -0.80
C PRO A 82 17.38 -8.54 -1.60
N TYR A 83 17.29 -9.01 -2.84
CA TYR A 83 16.09 -8.92 -3.69
C TYR A 83 15.31 -7.59 -3.59
N THR A 84 14.08 -7.56 -3.07
CA THR A 84 13.28 -6.32 -2.98
C THR A 84 13.36 -5.60 -1.64
N SER A 85 14.20 -6.05 -0.70
CA SER A 85 14.13 -5.60 0.70
C SER A 85 14.29 -4.10 0.91
N LEU A 86 15.04 -3.39 0.05
CA LEU A 86 15.10 -1.92 0.14
C LEU A 86 13.74 -1.27 -0.09
N LEU A 87 13.01 -1.75 -1.11
CA LEU A 87 11.68 -1.24 -1.40
C LEU A 87 10.71 -1.55 -0.24
N ASP A 88 10.79 -2.76 0.32
CA ASP A 88 9.91 -3.19 1.41
C ASP A 88 10.13 -2.34 2.67
N ILE A 89 11.39 -2.10 3.05
CA ILE A 89 11.76 -1.25 4.20
C ILE A 89 11.36 0.21 3.95
N SER A 90 11.64 0.75 2.76
CA SER A 90 11.25 2.12 2.42
C SER A 90 9.74 2.31 2.44
N THR A 91 8.98 1.30 1.98
CA THR A 91 7.52 1.31 2.04
C THR A 91 7.02 1.32 3.48
N LEU A 92 7.58 0.46 4.35
CA LEU A 92 7.23 0.42 5.77
C LEU A 92 7.49 1.76 6.45
N ALA A 93 8.68 2.35 6.25
CA ALA A 93 9.03 3.64 6.85
C ALA A 93 8.09 4.78 6.42
N ILE A 94 7.67 4.78 5.15
CA ILE A 94 6.69 5.75 4.63
C ILE A 94 5.33 5.55 5.31
N LEU A 95 4.87 4.29 5.45
CA LEU A 95 3.58 3.98 6.07
C LEU A 95 3.57 4.35 7.56
N ASP A 96 4.65 4.07 8.29
CA ASP A 96 4.79 4.48 9.70
C ASP A 96 4.76 6.01 9.82
N SER A 97 5.43 6.72 8.91
CA SER A 97 5.40 8.19 8.87
C SER A 97 3.99 8.73 8.61
N ILE A 98 3.24 8.11 7.67
CA ILE A 98 1.83 8.44 7.43
C ILE A 98 1.00 8.17 8.69
N GLY A 99 1.25 7.06 9.38
CA GLY A 99 0.61 6.73 10.66
C GLY A 99 0.80 7.83 11.70
N GLY A 100 2.05 8.29 11.90
CA GLY A 100 2.36 9.37 12.83
C GLY A 100 1.69 10.70 12.47
N VAL A 101 1.65 11.06 11.18
CA VAL A 101 0.94 12.26 10.72
C VAL A 101 -0.57 12.13 10.94
N LEU A 102 -1.15 10.95 10.70
CA LEU A 102 -2.56 10.70 10.97
C LEU A 102 -2.88 10.76 12.45
N MET A 103 -1.98 10.32 13.33
CA MET A 103 -2.15 10.45 14.78
C MET A 103 -2.27 11.93 15.17
N GLU A 104 -1.39 12.78 14.66
CA GLU A 104 -1.44 14.23 14.90
C GLU A 104 -2.74 14.86 14.37
N ILE A 105 -3.10 14.58 13.11
CA ILE A 105 -4.32 15.13 12.47
C ILE A 105 -5.59 14.70 13.20
N LEU A 106 -5.64 13.45 13.67
CA LEU A 106 -6.83 12.87 14.29
C LEU A 106 -6.85 13.03 15.82
N GLY A 107 -5.78 13.57 16.42
CA GLY A 107 -5.63 13.67 17.87
C GLY A 107 -5.57 12.30 18.57
N VAL A 108 -5.02 11.28 17.91
CA VAL A 108 -4.86 9.93 18.48
C VAL A 108 -3.55 9.87 19.26
N THR A 109 -3.63 9.41 20.51
CA THR A 109 -2.47 9.27 21.40
C THR A 109 -1.97 7.82 21.47
N GLU A 110 -0.77 7.61 22.03
CA GLU A 110 -0.25 6.27 22.32
C GLU A 110 -1.17 5.48 23.26
N GLU A 111 -1.80 6.15 24.24
CA GLU A 111 -2.78 5.50 25.12
C GLU A 111 -4.02 5.01 24.36
N ASP A 112 -4.44 5.71 23.30
CA ASP A 112 -5.55 5.27 22.46
C ASP A 112 -5.18 4.06 21.61
N ILE A 113 -3.92 3.95 21.21
CA ILE A 113 -3.39 2.77 20.50
C ILE A 113 -3.36 1.58 21.46
N ASP A 114 -2.82 1.75 22.66
CA ASP A 114 -2.76 0.71 23.69
C ASP A 114 -4.16 0.16 24.03
N LYS A 115 -5.15 1.04 24.21
CA LYS A 115 -6.56 0.65 24.44
C LYS A 115 -7.18 -0.16 23.30
N ARG A 116 -6.67 -0.05 22.08
CA ARG A 116 -7.15 -0.77 20.89
C ARG A 116 -6.27 -1.97 20.53
N HIS A 117 -5.15 -2.15 21.23
CA HIS A 117 -4.24 -3.25 21.02
C HIS A 117 -4.94 -4.58 21.37
N ALA A 118 -4.68 -5.63 20.60
CA ALA A 118 -5.26 -6.93 20.88
C ALA A 118 -4.75 -7.45 22.24
N THR A 119 -5.65 -7.96 23.07
CA THR A 119 -5.31 -8.51 24.40
C THR A 119 -5.31 -10.03 24.43
N ILE A 120 -5.86 -10.68 23.40
CA ILE A 120 -5.89 -12.11 23.18
C ILE A 120 -5.65 -12.35 21.69
N GLU A 121 -4.72 -13.24 21.36
CA GLU A 121 -4.35 -13.65 20.00
C GLU A 121 -4.62 -15.14 19.76
#